data_AF-A0A952EXV9-F1
#
_entry.id   AF-A0A952EXV9-F1
#
_cell.length_a   1.000
_cell.length_b   1.000
_cell.length_c   1.000
_cell.angle_alpha   90.00
_cell.angle_beta   90.00
_cell.angle_gamma   90.00
#
_symmetry.space_group_name_H-M   'P 1'
#
loop_
_entity.id
_entity.type
_entity.pdbx_description
1 polymer ?
#
loop_
_entity_poly.entity_id
_entity_poly.type
_entity_poly.pdbx_seq_one_letter_code
_entity_poly.pdbx_strand_id
1 'polypeptide(L)' 'SGRLRLLLGEHDVTLTAGEAAEFDTHVPHAFATGAEPAEVLCLFGPQGERMHVRARPASR' A
#
# COMPACT_ATOMS: atom_id res chain seq x y z
N SER A 1 -12.18 11.41 7.77
CA SER A 1 -12.01 11.73 6.34
C SER A 1 -11.44 10.50 5.66
N GLY A 2 -12.10 9.95 4.65
CA GLY A 2 -11.60 8.80 3.89
C GLY A 2 -10.47 9.16 2.92
N ARG A 3 -9.40 9.79 3.41
CA ARG A 3 -8.23 10.18 2.62
C ARG A 3 -7.04 9.30 2.97
N LEU A 4 -6.51 8.61 1.95
CA LEU A 4 -5.36 7.73 2.06
C LEU A 4 -4.23 8.27 1.20
N ARG A 5 -3.03 8.42 1.79
CA ARG A 5 -1.83 8.69 1.02
C ARG A 5 -1.20 7.36 0.62
N LEU A 6 -1.02 7.16 -0.68
CA LEU A 6 -0.33 6.02 -1.28
C LEU A 6 1.01 6.52 -1.85
N LEU A 7 2.09 6.04 -1.25
CA LEU A 7 3.43 6.14 -1.81
C LEU A 7 3.65 4.92 -2.69
N LEU A 8 3.98 5.11 -3.97
CA LEU A 8 4.13 4.03 -4.95
C LEU A 8 5.34 4.29 -5.86
N GLY A 9 6.48 3.71 -5.51
CA GLY A 9 7.77 4.07 -6.12
C GLY A 9 8.02 5.57 -5.96
N GLU A 10 8.11 6.28 -7.08
CA GLU A 10 8.29 7.74 -7.13
C GLU A 10 6.97 8.53 -7.06
N HIS A 11 5.82 7.85 -7.06
CA HIS A 11 4.51 8.50 -7.04
C HIS A 11 4.03 8.74 -5.60
N ASP A 12 3.45 9.91 -5.39
CA ASP A 12 2.81 10.30 -4.14
C ASP A 12 1.37 10.73 -4.45
N VAL A 13 0.42 9.85 -4.13
CA VAL A 13 -0.98 9.98 -4.55
C VAL A 13 -1.87 10.03 -3.32
N THR A 14 -2.84 10.93 -3.32
CA THR A 14 -3.93 10.93 -2.32
C THR A 14 -5.18 10.34 -2.95
N LEU A 15 -5.68 9.24 -2.38
CA LEU A 15 -6.96 8.65 -2.73
C LEU A 15 -8.04 9.17 -1.78
N THR A 16 -9.21 9.46 -2.33
CA THR A 16 -10.44 9.84 -1.62
C THR A 16 -11.50 8.75 -1.75
N ALA A 17 -12.64 8.93 -1.08
CA ALA A 17 -13.71 7.94 -1.08
C ALA A 17 -14.21 7.66 -2.52
N GLY A 18 -14.20 6.38 -2.91
CA GLY A 18 -14.60 5.93 -4.24
C GLY A 18 -13.47 5.86 -5.26
N GLU A 19 -12.28 6.40 -4.96
CA GLU A 19 -11.10 6.25 -5.81
C GLU A 19 -10.37 4.95 -5.51
N ALA A 20 -9.74 4.39 -6.54
CA ALA A 20 -8.99 3.14 -6.47
C ALA A 20 -7.64 3.29 -7.16
N ALA A 21 -6.65 2.52 -6.69
CA ALA A 21 -5.37 2.35 -7.35
C ALA A 21 -5.12 0.87 -7.57
N GLU A 22 -4.77 0.50 -8.81
CA GLU A 22 -4.29 -0.83 -9.15
C GLU A 22 -2.80 -0.73 -9.49
N PHE A 23 -1.98 -1.56 -8.83
CA PHE A 23 -0.54 -1.59 -9.03
C PHE A 23 0.04 -2.95 -8.68
N ASP A 24 1.23 -3.25 -9.23
CA ASP A 24 1.99 -4.45 -8.87
C ASP A 24 2.57 -4.28 -7.45
N THR A 25 2.21 -5.20 -6.55
CA THR A 25 2.67 -5.18 -5.15
C THR A 25 4.17 -5.40 -4.98
N HIS A 26 4.90 -5.77 -6.03
CA HIS A 26 6.38 -5.77 -6.04
C HIS A 26 6.98 -4.37 -6.14
N VAL A 27 6.22 -3.39 -6.63
CA VAL A 27 6.63 -1.99 -6.57
C VAL A 27 6.63 -1.58 -5.09
N PRO A 28 7.73 -1.01 -4.57
CA PRO A 28 7.77 -0.52 -3.20
C PRO A 28 6.62 0.46 -2.95
N HIS A 29 5.80 0.16 -1.95
CA HIS A 29 4.62 0.96 -1.64
C HIS A 29 4.41 1.09 -0.14
N ALA A 30 3.76 2.19 0.25
CA ALA A 30 3.33 2.42 1.62
C ALA A 30 1.99 3.15 1.66
N PHE A 31 1.19 2.82 2.66
CA PHE A 31 -0.09 3.45 2.95
C PHE A 31 0.04 4.30 4.21
N ALA A 32 -0.42 5.54 4.16
CA ALA A 32 -0.39 6.45 5.30
C ALA A 32 -1.68 7.25 5.42
N THR A 33 -2.06 7.56 6.66
CA THR A 33 -3.18 8.46 6.97
C THR A 33 -2.68 9.70 7.69
N GLY A 34 -3.47 10.77 7.65
CA GLY A 34 -3.21 12.00 8.41
C GLY A 34 -3.79 11.93 9.82
N ALA A 35 -4.27 13.08 10.32
CA ALA A 35 -4.89 13.20 11.64
C ALA A 35 -6.22 12.43 11.78
N GLU A 36 -6.87 12.10 10.66
CA GLU A 36 -8.12 11.38 10.62
C GLU A 36 -7.92 9.97 10.04
N PRO A 37 -8.61 8.94 10.57
CA PRO A 37 -8.52 7.58 10.05
C PRO A 37 -9.19 7.45 8.68
N ALA A 38 -8.75 6.46 7.92
CA ALA A 38 -9.34 6.03 6.66
C ALA A 38 -9.56 4.51 6.66
N GLU A 39 -10.64 4.07 6.03
CA GLU A 39 -10.94 2.66 5.80
C GLU A 39 -10.70 2.34 4.32
N VAL A 40 -10.07 1.19 4.05
CA VAL A 40 -9.69 0.77 2.70
C VAL A 40 -10.00 -0.70 2.51
N LEU A 41 -10.42 -1.06 1.29
CA LEU A 41 -10.56 -2.44 0.85
C LEU A 41 -9.38 -2.80 -0.05
N CYS A 42 -8.46 -3.62 0.46
CA CYS A 42 -7.34 -4.14 -0.31
C CYS A 42 -7.71 -5.50 -0.92
N LEU A 43 -7.68 -5.60 -2.25
CA LEU A 43 -7.92 -6.84 -2.97
C LEU A 43 -6.59 -7.35 -3.54
N PHE A 44 -6.23 -8.59 -3.21
CA PHE A 44 -5.02 -9.23 -3.72
C PHE A 44 -5.39 -10.31 -4.73
N GLY A 45 -4.84 -10.21 -5.94
CA GLY A 45 -4.88 -11.30 -6.90
C GLY A 45 -3.87 -12.42 -6.56
N PRO A 46 -3.80 -13.49 -7.37
CA PRO A 46 -2.90 -14.63 -7.12
C PRO A 46 -1.41 -14.28 -6.96
N GLN A 47 -0.97 -13.17 -7.57
CA GLN A 47 0.41 -12.68 -7.46
C GLN A 47 0.67 -11.93 -6.15
N GLY A 48 -0.36 -11.40 -5.50
CA GLY A 48 -0.28 -10.63 -4.25
C GLY A 48 -0.75 -11.41 -3.01
N GLU A 49 -1.25 -12.63 -3.17
CA GLU A 49 -1.79 -13.45 -2.06
C GLU A 49 -0.70 -13.91 -1.07
N ARG A 50 0.57 -13.93 -1.50
CA ARG A 50 1.71 -14.35 -0.68
C ARG A 50 2.42 -13.14 -0.09
N MET A 51 2.61 -13.17 1.22
CA MET A 51 3.34 -12.12 1.93
C MET A 51 4.82 -12.13 1.53
N HIS A 52 5.28 -11.04 0.93
CA HIS A 52 6.68 -10.87 0.54
C HIS A 52 7.47 -10.23 1.68
N VAL A 53 7.98 -11.05 2.60
CA VAL A 53 8.89 -10.58 3.65
C VAL A 53 10.31 -10.52 3.13
N ARG A 54 10.94 -9.34 3.17
CA ARG A 54 12.41 -9.25 3.11
C ARG A 54 12.97 -9.79 4.43
N ALA A 55 13.24 -11.10 4.48
CA ALA A 55 14.03 -11.67 5.56
C ALA A 55 15.46 -11.13 5.44
N ARG A 56 15.86 -10.19 6.31
CA ARG A 56 17.28 -9.87 6.49
C ARG A 56 17.91 -11.08 7.19
N PRO A 57 19.00 -11.68 6.69
CA PRO A 57 19.70 -12.71 7.46
C PRO A 57 20.13 -12.10 8.79
N ALA A 58 19.95 -12.82 9.90
CA ALA A 58 20.53 -12.43 11.17
C ALA A 58 22.05 -12.26 10.98
N SER A 59 22.59 -11.10 11.35
CA SER A 59 24.04 -10.94 11.45
C SER A 59 24.54 -11.94 12.49
N ARG A 60 25.36 -12.90 12.05
CA ARG A 60 26.01 -13.85 12.94
C ARG A 60 27.14 -13.18 13.71
#